data_AF-A0A7V0JTS6-F1
#
_entry.id   AF-A0A7V0JTS6-F1
#
_cell.length_a   1.000
_cell.length_b   1.000
_cell.length_c   1.000
_cell.angle_alpha   90.00
_cell.angle_beta   90.00
_cell.angle_gamma   90.00
#
_symmetry.space_group_name_H-M   'P 1'
#
loop_
_entity.id
_entity.type
_entity.pdbx_description
1 polymer ?
#
loop_
_entity_poly.entity_id
_entity_poly.type
_entity_poly.pdbx_seq_one_letter_code
_entity_poly.pdbx_strand_id
1 'polypeptide(L)'
;MRKEAWVMLVCVVGLALCALAQGDVEEEFSEVLRPGLVLRVDKGCGAVYQFGEFLEFTIRSERDGYLTVFDFDSTGSVQIIFPNNYWSDNHVRGGEKLLFPGKFAPYRFRVVPPGGKEILFAVITERPHEFVPADYVLFQGIFPQLRLSPEEAARMIVRAIEVIPEDEWWAAAMCIFFVGEKPPPQPQPQPQEGWGLFIGIGDYTVNRITIDGEIRIFEDLRMPPGDAQAMAAALRSSFPRQKVITDGEATYSAIGEAITEWLSRAPADATVLIYFSGHGDQARDQDGDEEDRFDETWVTADGKVILDDELHRWINALPARKVVLISDSCHSGTIHRGIWAARGRSFFVPSRRGPRPLLTDGLGDDFMGGLRGFGKVIALSACRPHETAWESGHFGHGIFTYCLLKGLEGGADEDGDGWVTAQELFAYTQDCVPHCAQQITLDDGSHPAQHPELFDGIGRPVPLVRVR
;
A
#
# COMPACT_ATOMS: atom_id res chain seq x y z
N MET A 1 23.27 -12.90 -51.23
CA MET A 1 23.14 -12.83 -49.77
C MET A 1 23.58 -11.44 -49.31
N ARG A 2 22.64 -10.50 -49.19
CA ARG A 2 22.89 -9.19 -48.58
C ARG A 2 22.81 -9.39 -47.06
N LYS A 3 23.91 -9.13 -46.35
CA LYS A 3 23.91 -9.03 -44.89
C LYS A 3 23.20 -7.73 -44.53
N GLU A 4 21.97 -7.82 -44.03
CA GLU A 4 21.29 -6.71 -43.40
C GLU A 4 21.98 -6.45 -42.06
N ALA A 5 22.79 -5.40 -42.00
CA ALA A 5 23.34 -4.90 -40.76
C ALA A 5 22.21 -4.17 -40.03
N TRP A 6 21.61 -4.82 -39.03
CA TRP A 6 20.72 -4.17 -38.08
C TRP A 6 21.56 -3.19 -37.26
N VAL A 7 21.46 -1.90 -37.55
CA VAL A 7 21.98 -0.84 -36.70
C VAL A 7 21.11 -0.85 -35.44
N MET A 8 21.63 -1.39 -34.34
CA MET A 8 20.97 -1.34 -33.04
C MET A 8 20.98 0.13 -32.57
N LEU A 9 19.80 0.74 -32.39
CA LEU A 9 19.74 2.13 -31.93
C LEU A 9 19.92 2.13 -30.41
N VAL A 10 20.94 2.82 -29.92
CA VAL A 10 21.10 3.07 -28.47
C VAL A 10 20.41 4.37 -28.15
N CYS A 11 19.30 4.32 -27.41
CA CYS A 11 18.72 5.53 -26.83
C CYS A 11 19.54 5.95 -25.63
N VAL A 12 19.98 7.21 -25.66
CA VAL A 12 20.80 7.83 -24.63
C VAL A 12 19.85 8.62 -23.73
N VAL A 13 19.66 8.17 -22.49
CA VAL A 13 18.97 8.94 -21.45
C VAL A 13 20.01 9.86 -20.82
N GLY A 14 19.90 11.17 -21.06
CA GLY A 14 20.75 12.19 -20.47
C GLY A 14 21.71 12.90 -21.43
N LEU A 15 21.38 14.15 -21.80
CA LEU A 15 22.34 15.15 -22.28
C LEU A 15 21.84 16.60 -22.02
N ALA A 16 22.17 17.16 -20.86
CA ALA A 16 22.67 18.53 -20.63
C ALA A 16 22.72 18.86 -19.12
N LEU A 17 23.58 19.80 -18.72
CA LEU A 17 23.79 20.21 -17.33
C LEU A 17 22.60 21.01 -16.75
N CYS A 18 21.85 20.41 -15.82
CA CYS A 18 21.38 21.07 -14.59
C CYS A 18 20.80 20.03 -13.63
N ALA A 19 21.42 19.88 -12.46
CA ALA A 19 20.96 19.00 -11.39
C ALA A 19 20.22 19.82 -10.33
N LEU A 20 18.98 20.23 -10.57
CA LEU A 20 18.08 20.79 -9.54
C LEU A 20 16.60 20.55 -9.94
N ALA A 21 15.76 20.19 -8.95
CA ALA A 21 14.29 20.31 -8.91
C ALA A 21 13.34 19.10 -9.09
N GLN A 22 13.80 17.84 -9.11
CA GLN A 22 12.85 16.70 -9.12
C GLN A 22 12.14 16.40 -7.77
N GLY A 23 12.39 17.14 -6.69
CA GLY A 23 11.66 16.96 -5.42
C GLY A 23 10.17 17.29 -5.58
N ASP A 24 9.88 18.39 -6.27
CA ASP A 24 8.52 18.89 -6.45
C ASP A 24 7.70 17.99 -7.40
N VAL A 25 8.35 17.35 -8.38
CA VAL A 25 7.70 16.44 -9.34
C VAL A 25 7.11 15.20 -8.66
N GLU A 26 7.86 14.63 -7.72
CA GLU A 26 7.42 13.45 -6.97
C GLU A 26 6.22 13.77 -6.07
N GLU A 27 6.22 14.95 -5.45
CA GLU A 27 5.12 15.43 -4.63
C GLU A 27 3.85 15.62 -5.47
N GLU A 28 3.95 16.28 -6.63
CA GLU A 28 2.82 16.50 -7.55
C GLU A 28 2.19 15.18 -8.03
N PHE A 29 2.99 14.16 -8.34
CA PHE A 29 2.44 12.87 -8.76
C PHE A 29 1.88 12.02 -7.63
N SER A 30 2.36 12.21 -6.40
CA SER A 30 1.86 11.43 -5.26
C SER A 30 0.38 11.68 -4.99
N GLU A 31 -0.14 12.86 -5.35
CA GLU A 31 -1.55 13.24 -5.22
C GLU A 31 -2.49 12.51 -6.21
N VAL A 32 -1.96 11.93 -7.29
CA VAL A 32 -2.76 11.29 -8.35
C VAL A 32 -2.44 9.80 -8.54
N LEU A 33 -1.72 9.17 -7.61
CA LEU A 33 -1.52 7.72 -7.65
C LEU A 33 -2.84 7.01 -7.37
N ARG A 34 -3.15 6.01 -8.20
CA ARG A 34 -4.43 5.27 -8.11
C ARG A 34 -4.20 3.79 -8.43
N PRO A 35 -4.62 2.85 -7.55
CA PRO A 35 -4.50 1.40 -7.79
C PRO A 35 -5.13 0.96 -9.11
N GLY A 36 -4.71 -0.19 -9.63
CA GLY A 36 -5.15 -0.71 -10.93
C GLY A 36 -4.09 -0.73 -12.03
N LEU A 37 -2.89 -0.23 -11.71
CA LEU A 37 -1.72 -0.24 -12.59
C LEU A 37 -0.47 -0.60 -11.80
N VAL A 38 0.30 -1.57 -12.28
CA VAL A 38 1.56 -1.99 -11.66
C VAL A 38 2.72 -1.66 -12.58
N LEU A 39 3.63 -0.80 -12.13
CA LEU A 39 4.88 -0.43 -12.80
C LEU A 39 6.06 -0.99 -12.00
N ARG A 40 6.97 -1.72 -12.66
CA ARG A 40 8.18 -2.28 -12.03
C ARG A 40 9.39 -2.18 -12.93
N VAL A 41 10.49 -1.63 -12.44
CA VAL A 41 11.81 -1.72 -13.08
C VAL A 41 12.51 -3.03 -12.67
N ASP A 42 13.44 -3.52 -13.49
CA ASP A 42 14.07 -4.83 -13.34
C ASP A 42 14.86 -5.03 -12.04
N LYS A 43 15.39 -3.94 -11.48
CA LYS A 43 16.10 -3.95 -10.19
C LYS A 43 15.24 -3.50 -8.99
N GLY A 44 13.95 -3.23 -9.19
CA GLY A 44 13.07 -2.65 -8.18
C GLY A 44 13.11 -1.12 -8.11
N CYS A 45 12.00 -0.50 -7.70
CA CYS A 45 11.95 0.95 -7.49
C CYS A 45 12.85 1.34 -6.31
N GLY A 46 13.56 2.47 -6.42
CA GLY A 46 14.60 2.92 -5.50
C GLY A 46 16.01 2.40 -5.84
N ALA A 47 16.13 1.50 -6.80
CA ALA A 47 17.41 0.91 -7.19
C ALA A 47 18.36 1.91 -7.87
N VAL A 48 19.65 1.56 -7.85
CA VAL A 48 20.72 2.31 -8.52
C VAL A 48 21.18 1.55 -9.76
N TYR A 49 21.13 2.22 -10.90
CA TYR A 49 21.71 1.75 -12.15
C TYR A 49 23.06 2.43 -12.40
N GLN A 50 24.09 1.63 -12.61
CA GLN A 50 25.44 2.09 -12.94
C GLN A 50 25.53 2.47 -14.42
N PHE A 51 26.41 3.41 -14.75
CA PHE A 51 26.61 3.83 -16.14
C PHE A 51 27.00 2.65 -17.03
N GLY A 52 26.32 2.50 -18.15
CA GLY A 52 26.48 1.41 -19.10
C GLY A 52 25.57 0.21 -18.86
N GLU A 53 24.85 0.16 -17.74
CA GLU A 53 23.80 -0.84 -17.52
C GLU A 53 22.60 -0.60 -18.42
N PHE A 54 21.76 -1.63 -18.53
CA PHE A 54 20.52 -1.57 -19.27
C PHE A 54 19.34 -1.57 -18.30
N LEU A 55 18.36 -0.70 -18.56
CA LEU A 55 17.10 -0.65 -17.84
C LEU A 55 16.06 -1.46 -18.61
N GLU A 56 15.33 -2.31 -17.91
CA GLU A 56 14.10 -2.94 -18.41
C GLU A 56 12.99 -2.68 -17.39
N PHE A 57 11.78 -2.40 -17.86
CA PHE A 57 10.65 -2.24 -16.96
C PHE A 57 9.39 -2.89 -17.53
N THR A 58 8.46 -3.19 -16.63
CA THR A 58 7.23 -3.89 -16.94
C THR A 58 6.04 -3.13 -16.41
N ILE A 59 4.97 -3.11 -17.19
CA ILE A 59 3.69 -2.51 -16.81
C ILE A 59 2.62 -3.57 -16.97
N ARG A 60 1.73 -3.67 -15.98
CA ARG A 60 0.52 -4.49 -16.06
C ARG A 60 -0.65 -3.69 -15.52
N SER A 61 -1.67 -3.51 -16.35
CA SER A 61 -2.94 -2.93 -15.93
C SER A 61 -3.94 -4.01 -15.53
N GLU A 62 -4.90 -3.68 -14.68
CA GLU A 62 -6.01 -4.58 -14.33
C GLU A 62 -7.12 -4.62 -15.38
N ARG A 63 -7.33 -3.51 -16.11
CA ARG A 63 -8.39 -3.38 -17.13
C ARG A 63 -7.82 -3.00 -18.48
N ASP A 64 -8.62 -3.22 -19.52
CA ASP A 64 -8.32 -2.70 -20.86
C ASP A 64 -8.34 -1.17 -20.83
N GLY A 65 -7.46 -0.51 -21.59
CA GLY A 65 -7.42 0.95 -21.61
C GLY A 65 -6.26 1.52 -22.42
N TYR A 66 -6.07 2.82 -22.33
CA TYR A 66 -5.06 3.60 -23.06
C TYR A 66 -3.96 4.05 -22.11
N LEU A 67 -2.77 3.46 -22.28
CA LEU A 67 -1.62 3.66 -21.41
C LEU A 67 -0.73 4.80 -21.93
N THR A 68 -0.31 5.70 -21.05
CA THR A 68 0.75 6.68 -21.33
C THR A 68 1.83 6.55 -20.27
N VAL A 69 3.10 6.53 -20.70
CA VAL A 69 4.27 6.40 -19.83
C VAL A 69 5.21 7.57 -20.09
N PHE A 70 5.50 8.30 -19.03
CA PHE A 70 6.42 9.43 -19.02
C PHE A 70 7.70 9.05 -18.29
N ASP A 71 8.81 9.59 -18.76
CA ASP A 71 10.12 9.53 -18.13
C ASP A 71 10.58 10.96 -17.82
N PHE A 72 10.85 11.21 -16.54
CA PHE A 72 11.45 12.44 -16.04
C PHE A 72 12.90 12.15 -15.71
N ASP A 73 13.79 12.51 -16.64
CA ASP A 73 15.19 12.14 -16.52
C ASP A 73 15.96 13.10 -15.59
N SER A 74 17.14 12.64 -15.17
CA SER A 74 18.03 13.34 -14.27
C SER A 74 18.59 14.67 -14.81
N THR A 75 18.39 14.94 -16.10
CA THR A 75 18.81 16.19 -16.76
C THR A 75 17.74 17.26 -16.79
N GLY A 76 16.53 16.94 -16.30
CA GLY A 76 15.37 17.81 -16.37
C GLY A 76 14.65 17.75 -17.72
N SER A 77 14.91 16.71 -18.53
CA SER A 77 14.11 16.45 -19.73
C SER A 77 12.94 15.54 -19.39
N VAL A 78 11.81 15.75 -20.07
CA VAL A 78 10.63 14.90 -19.93
C VAL A 78 10.32 14.24 -21.27
N GLN A 79 10.13 12.93 -21.28
CA GLN A 79 9.91 12.15 -22.49
C GLN A 79 8.67 11.28 -22.36
N ILE A 80 7.99 11.05 -23.48
CA ILE A 80 6.91 10.06 -23.59
C ILE A 80 7.55 8.75 -24.06
N ILE A 81 7.69 7.80 -23.13
CA ILE A 81 8.21 6.47 -23.44
C ILE A 81 7.18 5.63 -24.17
N PHE A 82 5.89 5.85 -23.88
CA PHE A 82 4.77 5.15 -24.52
C PHE A 82 3.51 6.03 -24.53
N PRO A 83 2.78 6.14 -25.66
CA PRO A 83 3.16 5.71 -27.00
C PRO A 83 4.41 6.43 -27.50
N ASN A 84 5.14 5.81 -28.43
CA ASN A 84 6.33 6.39 -29.04
C ASN A 84 6.36 6.18 -30.56
N ASN A 85 7.41 6.68 -31.22
CA ASN A 85 7.49 6.66 -32.69
C ASN A 85 7.63 5.25 -33.31
N TYR A 86 7.86 4.20 -32.49
CA TYR A 86 7.88 2.80 -32.92
C TYR A 86 6.63 2.03 -32.50
N TRP A 87 5.99 2.44 -31.41
CA TRP A 87 4.80 1.82 -30.88
C TRP A 87 3.79 2.90 -30.50
N SER A 88 2.97 3.27 -31.48
CA SER A 88 2.01 4.37 -31.38
C SER A 88 0.62 3.96 -30.89
N ASP A 89 0.26 2.68 -31.06
CA ASP A 89 -0.99 2.14 -30.52
C ASP A 89 -0.82 1.89 -29.02
N ASN A 90 -1.47 2.73 -28.23
CA ASN A 90 -1.37 2.71 -26.78
C ASN A 90 -2.52 1.99 -26.08
N HIS A 91 -3.40 1.31 -26.83
CA HIS A 91 -4.41 0.47 -26.24
C HIS A 91 -3.80 -0.83 -25.72
N VAL A 92 -4.04 -1.14 -24.45
CA VAL A 92 -3.48 -2.29 -23.73
C VAL A 92 -4.60 -3.14 -23.14
N ARG A 93 -4.34 -4.44 -22.95
CA ARG A 93 -5.30 -5.38 -22.35
C ARG A 93 -5.06 -5.55 -20.86
N GLY A 94 -6.14 -5.61 -20.09
CA GLY A 94 -6.10 -5.93 -18.67
C GLY A 94 -5.45 -7.30 -18.42
N GLY A 95 -4.62 -7.37 -17.39
CA GLY A 95 -3.85 -8.54 -17.00
C GLY A 95 -2.61 -8.83 -17.87
N GLU A 96 -2.45 -8.17 -19.03
CA GLU A 96 -1.29 -8.37 -19.89
C GLU A 96 -0.05 -7.68 -19.31
N LYS A 97 1.06 -8.43 -19.21
CA LYS A 97 2.35 -7.88 -18.77
C LYS A 97 3.12 -7.35 -19.98
N LEU A 98 3.19 -6.04 -20.09
CA LEU A 98 3.98 -5.34 -21.10
C LEU A 98 5.43 -5.21 -20.63
N LEU A 99 6.37 -5.41 -21.55
CA LEU A 99 7.81 -5.25 -21.32
C LEU A 99 8.33 -4.07 -22.13
N PHE A 100 9.15 -3.24 -21.51
CA PHE A 100 9.77 -2.07 -22.10
C PHE A 100 11.30 -2.13 -21.91
N PRO A 101 12.08 -2.07 -23.00
CA PRO A 101 11.65 -2.12 -24.40
C PRO A 101 10.97 -3.46 -24.73
N GLY A 102 10.01 -3.44 -25.66
CA GLY A 102 9.36 -4.67 -26.11
C GLY A 102 10.37 -5.68 -26.67
N LYS A 103 10.02 -6.97 -26.65
CA LYS A 103 10.90 -8.08 -27.10
C LYS A 103 11.51 -7.90 -28.50
N PHE A 104 10.84 -7.15 -29.37
CA PHE A 104 11.26 -6.87 -30.74
C PHE A 104 11.60 -5.39 -30.98
N ALA A 105 11.73 -4.59 -29.92
CA ALA A 105 12.11 -3.20 -30.03
C ALA A 105 13.54 -3.09 -30.61
N PRO A 106 13.80 -2.18 -31.57
CA PRO A 106 15.12 -1.99 -32.15
C PRO A 106 16.07 -1.17 -31.27
N TYR A 107 15.70 -0.95 -30.01
CA TYR A 107 16.41 -0.13 -29.04
C TYR A 107 16.47 -0.78 -27.66
N ARG A 108 17.44 -0.34 -26.86
CA ARG A 108 17.52 -0.65 -25.42
C ARG A 108 17.75 0.64 -24.63
N PHE A 109 17.20 0.71 -23.41
CA PHE A 109 17.50 1.80 -22.49
C PHE A 109 18.88 1.54 -21.89
N ARG A 110 19.87 2.32 -22.32
CA ARG A 110 21.21 2.25 -21.75
C ARG A 110 21.43 3.46 -20.87
N VAL A 111 21.83 3.20 -19.64
CA VAL A 111 22.08 4.21 -18.63
C VAL A 111 23.40 4.93 -18.95
N VAL A 112 23.38 6.26 -19.02
CA VAL A 112 24.57 7.09 -19.31
C VAL A 112 24.62 8.32 -18.39
N PRO A 113 25.76 9.03 -18.31
CA PRO A 113 25.85 10.28 -17.56
C PRO A 113 25.06 11.44 -18.19
N PRO A 114 24.63 12.45 -17.40
CA PRO A 114 24.90 12.61 -15.96
C PRO A 114 24.02 11.69 -15.10
N GLY A 115 24.46 11.45 -13.86
CA GLY A 115 23.67 10.70 -12.89
C GLY A 115 22.69 11.56 -12.11
N GLY A 116 21.65 10.95 -11.56
CA GLY A 116 20.65 11.61 -10.73
C GLY A 116 19.43 10.73 -10.51
N LYS A 117 18.39 11.31 -9.89
CA LYS A 117 17.08 10.68 -9.73
C LYS A 117 16.36 10.66 -11.10
N GLU A 118 15.61 9.60 -11.36
CA GLU A 118 14.73 9.47 -12.52
C GLU A 118 13.37 8.95 -12.06
N ILE A 119 12.30 9.42 -12.69
CA ILE A 119 10.92 9.08 -12.35
C ILE A 119 10.22 8.57 -13.60
N LEU A 120 9.77 7.32 -13.56
CA LEU A 120 8.80 6.78 -14.49
C LEU A 120 7.40 6.97 -13.93
N PHE A 121 6.55 7.67 -14.66
CA PHE A 121 5.14 7.85 -14.32
C PHE A 121 4.28 7.23 -15.42
N ALA A 122 3.43 6.29 -15.04
CA ALA A 122 2.52 5.61 -15.95
C ALA A 122 1.08 5.89 -15.54
N VAL A 123 0.24 6.20 -16.51
CA VAL A 123 -1.20 6.43 -16.32
C VAL A 123 -1.97 5.67 -17.39
N ILE A 124 -3.04 4.99 -16.98
CA ILE A 124 -3.97 4.32 -17.89
C ILE A 124 -5.37 4.90 -17.72
N THR A 125 -6.07 5.08 -18.83
CA THR A 125 -7.42 5.65 -18.91
C THR A 125 -8.33 4.72 -19.70
N GLU A 126 -9.61 4.66 -19.37
CA GLU A 126 -10.59 3.84 -20.11
C GLU A 126 -10.76 4.32 -21.55
N ARG A 127 -10.75 5.65 -21.77
CA ARG A 127 -10.85 6.26 -23.12
C ARG A 127 -9.54 6.96 -23.49
N PRO A 128 -9.27 7.21 -24.79
CA PRO A 128 -8.09 7.95 -25.19
C PRO A 128 -8.08 9.34 -24.55
N HIS A 129 -7.03 9.64 -23.80
CA HIS A 129 -6.88 10.90 -23.08
C HIS A 129 -5.59 11.63 -23.47
N GLU A 130 -5.69 12.93 -23.72
CA GLU A 130 -4.53 13.78 -24.05
C GLU A 130 -4.03 14.47 -22.77
N PHE A 131 -2.90 13.99 -22.24
CA PHE A 131 -2.30 14.56 -21.03
C PHE A 131 -1.48 15.83 -21.28
N VAL A 132 -0.93 15.96 -22.49
CA VAL A 132 -0.06 17.08 -22.88
C VAL A 132 -0.43 17.51 -24.30
N PRO A 133 -0.80 18.78 -24.54
CA PRO A 133 -1.16 19.25 -25.88
C PRO A 133 0.00 19.09 -26.88
N ALA A 134 -0.33 18.72 -28.11
CA ALA A 134 0.65 18.47 -29.17
C ALA A 134 1.68 19.61 -29.40
N ASP A 135 1.33 20.87 -29.13
CA ASP A 135 2.23 22.02 -29.26
C ASP A 135 3.44 21.98 -28.31
N TYR A 136 3.33 21.22 -27.22
CA TYR A 136 4.43 21.00 -26.27
C TYR A 136 5.26 19.76 -26.60
N VAL A 137 4.88 18.98 -27.61
CA VAL A 137 5.52 17.69 -27.91
C VAL A 137 6.44 17.81 -29.14
N LEU A 138 7.71 17.47 -28.95
CA LEU A 138 8.71 17.33 -30.01
C LEU A 138 8.85 15.86 -30.40
N PHE A 139 8.37 15.51 -31.58
CA PHE A 139 8.49 14.16 -32.15
C PHE A 139 9.88 13.87 -32.75
N GLN A 140 10.96 14.37 -32.13
CA GLN A 140 12.33 14.12 -32.56
C GLN A 140 12.89 12.88 -31.85
N GLY A 141 13.36 11.89 -32.60
CA GLY A 141 13.95 10.66 -32.04
C GLY A 141 12.95 9.51 -31.87
N ILE A 142 13.26 8.55 -30.99
CA ILE A 142 12.38 7.41 -30.68
C ILE A 142 11.22 7.86 -29.79
N PHE A 143 11.56 8.58 -28.72
CA PHE A 143 10.63 9.03 -27.68
C PHE A 143 10.31 10.50 -27.91
N PRO A 144 9.03 10.87 -28.04
CA PRO A 144 8.64 12.28 -28.06
C PRO A 144 9.12 12.99 -26.79
N GLN A 145 9.70 14.18 -26.93
CA GLN A 145 10.17 14.99 -25.80
C GLN A 145 9.21 16.15 -25.53
N LEU A 146 9.01 16.51 -24.27
CA LEU A 146 8.19 17.66 -23.90
C LEU A 146 9.04 18.94 -23.82
N ARG A 147 8.48 20.05 -24.30
CA ARG A 147 9.07 21.39 -24.21
C ARG A 147 8.64 22.13 -22.94
N LEU A 148 8.66 21.43 -21.82
CA LEU A 148 8.23 21.91 -20.52
C LEU A 148 9.32 21.59 -19.50
N SER A 149 9.40 22.38 -18.43
CA SER A 149 10.18 21.94 -17.26
C SER A 149 9.52 20.69 -16.66
N PRO A 150 10.27 19.87 -15.90
CA PRO A 150 9.72 18.73 -15.17
C PRO A 150 8.48 19.09 -14.33
N GLU A 151 8.53 20.20 -13.60
CA GLU A 151 7.45 20.64 -12.72
C GLU A 151 6.23 21.15 -13.51
N GLU A 152 6.46 21.84 -14.62
CA GLU A 152 5.39 22.28 -15.52
C GLU A 152 4.70 21.09 -16.19
N ALA A 153 5.47 20.09 -16.63
CA ALA A 153 4.95 18.86 -17.22
C ALA A 153 4.14 18.06 -16.19
N ALA A 154 4.66 17.88 -14.97
CA ALA A 154 3.97 17.17 -13.90
C ALA A 154 2.62 17.82 -13.58
N ARG A 155 2.59 19.14 -13.31
CA ARG A 155 1.35 19.88 -13.07
C ARG A 155 0.35 19.77 -14.21
N MET A 156 0.82 19.75 -15.45
CA MET A 156 -0.05 19.64 -16.62
C MET A 156 -0.68 18.24 -16.70
N ILE A 157 0.12 17.20 -16.49
CA ILE A 157 -0.34 15.81 -16.48
C ILE A 157 -1.34 15.59 -15.33
N VAL A 158 -1.01 16.07 -14.12
CA VAL A 158 -1.89 16.01 -12.94
C VAL A 158 -3.23 16.68 -13.22
N ARG A 159 -3.23 17.92 -13.73
CA ARG A 159 -4.47 18.61 -14.11
C ARG A 159 -5.26 17.90 -15.19
N ALA A 160 -4.59 17.24 -16.13
CA ALA A 160 -5.25 16.44 -17.13
C ALA A 160 -5.92 15.20 -16.51
N ILE A 161 -5.32 14.61 -15.47
CA ILE A 161 -5.92 13.50 -14.72
C ILE A 161 -7.14 13.98 -13.92
N GLU A 162 -7.04 15.12 -13.24
CA GLU A 162 -8.12 15.69 -12.41
C GLU A 162 -9.42 15.99 -13.18
N VAL A 163 -9.34 16.19 -14.50
CA VAL A 163 -10.50 16.45 -15.36
C VAL A 163 -11.07 15.18 -16.01
N ILE A 164 -10.52 14.00 -15.70
CA ILE A 164 -11.12 12.73 -16.11
C ILE A 164 -12.49 12.60 -15.41
N PRO A 165 -13.57 12.28 -16.13
CA PRO A 165 -14.89 12.12 -15.54
C PRO A 165 -14.91 11.12 -14.37
N GLU A 166 -15.67 11.41 -13.32
CA GLU A 166 -15.77 10.54 -12.12
C GLU A 166 -16.27 9.12 -12.46
N ASP A 167 -17.08 8.97 -13.51
CA ASP A 167 -17.60 7.70 -14.00
C ASP A 167 -16.61 6.92 -14.89
N GLU A 168 -15.46 7.50 -15.21
CA GLU A 168 -14.44 6.90 -16.06
C GLU A 168 -13.33 6.26 -15.22
N TRP A 169 -13.04 4.98 -15.51
CA TRP A 169 -11.97 4.28 -14.82
C TRP A 169 -10.60 4.75 -15.30
N TRP A 170 -9.69 4.97 -14.35
CA TRP A 170 -8.28 5.24 -14.62
C TRP A 170 -7.42 4.75 -13.46
N ALA A 171 -6.13 4.53 -13.71
CA ALA A 171 -5.15 4.15 -12.69
C ALA A 171 -3.79 4.77 -13.01
N ALA A 172 -2.97 5.01 -11.99
CA ALA A 172 -1.64 5.58 -12.17
C ALA A 172 -0.62 5.01 -11.19
N ALA A 173 0.60 4.80 -11.67
CA ALA A 173 1.71 4.26 -10.92
C ALA A 173 2.99 5.04 -11.20
N MET A 174 3.79 5.24 -10.16
CA MET A 174 5.09 5.90 -10.25
C MET A 174 6.18 4.94 -9.78
N CYS A 175 7.36 5.01 -10.40
CA CYS A 175 8.56 4.32 -9.97
C CYS A 175 9.76 5.25 -10.06
N ILE A 176 10.47 5.38 -8.96
CA ILE A 176 11.70 6.18 -8.86
C ILE A 176 12.89 5.24 -8.97
N PHE A 177 13.97 5.66 -9.63
CA PHE A 177 15.26 4.98 -9.57
C PHE A 177 16.40 6.00 -9.71
N PHE A 178 17.63 5.56 -9.52
CA PHE A 178 18.81 6.43 -9.55
C PHE A 178 19.80 5.98 -10.61
N VAL A 179 20.34 6.93 -11.35
CA VAL A 179 21.40 6.72 -12.33
C VAL A 179 22.74 7.18 -11.73
N GLY A 180 23.73 6.29 -11.71
CA GLY A 180 25.06 6.54 -11.14
C GLY A 180 25.10 6.39 -9.62
N GLU A 181 24.82 7.46 -8.89
CA GLU A 181 24.86 7.49 -7.42
C GLU A 181 23.47 7.85 -6.87
N LYS A 182 22.96 7.04 -5.93
CA LYS A 182 21.84 7.46 -5.06
C LYS A 182 22.40 8.57 -4.16
N PRO A 183 21.76 9.75 -4.09
CA PRO A 183 22.12 10.75 -3.09
C PRO A 183 22.18 10.05 -1.73
N PRO A 184 23.16 10.35 -0.87
CA PRO A 184 23.12 9.83 0.49
C PRO A 184 21.74 10.15 1.06
N PRO A 185 21.08 9.20 1.75
CA PRO A 185 19.78 9.45 2.34
C PRO A 185 19.84 10.82 2.99
N GLN A 186 18.96 11.75 2.59
CA GLN A 186 18.82 12.97 3.35
C GLN A 186 18.68 12.52 4.80
N PRO A 187 19.49 13.03 5.73
CA PRO A 187 19.45 12.56 7.11
C PRO A 187 17.99 12.57 7.53
N GLN A 188 17.40 11.37 7.62
CA GLN A 188 15.99 11.25 7.95
C GLN A 188 15.86 12.05 9.24
N PRO A 189 14.93 13.03 9.31
CA PRO A 189 14.78 13.81 10.52
C PRO A 189 14.76 12.82 11.68
N GLN A 190 15.66 13.00 12.66
CA GLN A 190 15.78 12.08 13.79
C GLN A 190 14.36 11.74 14.23
N PRO A 191 13.97 10.45 14.29
CA PRO A 191 12.58 10.09 14.53
C PRO A 191 12.16 10.82 15.79
N GLN A 192 11.26 11.79 15.64
CA GLN A 192 10.62 12.35 16.79
C GLN A 192 9.82 11.24 17.43
N GLU A 193 9.88 11.18 18.76
CA GLU A 193 9.30 10.10 19.56
C GLU A 193 7.92 9.70 19.04
N GLY A 194 7.79 8.45 18.58
CA GLY A 194 6.53 7.89 18.14
C GLY A 194 5.57 7.68 19.30
N TRP A 195 4.27 7.75 19.01
CA TRP A 195 3.20 7.37 19.92
C TRP A 195 2.54 6.10 19.41
N GLY A 196 2.46 5.07 20.25
CA GLY A 196 1.90 3.77 19.87
C GLY A 196 0.69 3.39 20.73
N LEU A 197 -0.42 3.02 20.10
CA LEU A 197 -1.55 2.37 20.72
C LEU A 197 -1.62 0.93 20.22
N PHE A 198 -1.49 -0.04 21.12
CA PHE A 198 -1.49 -1.46 20.79
C PHE A 198 -2.68 -2.13 21.48
N ILE A 199 -3.60 -2.66 20.69
CA ILE A 199 -4.86 -3.22 21.14
C ILE A 199 -4.88 -4.70 20.79
N GLY A 200 -5.13 -5.55 21.80
CA GLY A 200 -5.15 -7.01 21.62
C GLY A 200 -6.31 -7.64 22.38
N ILE A 201 -7.33 -8.14 21.68
CA ILE A 201 -8.55 -8.65 22.30
C ILE A 201 -8.66 -10.16 22.08
N GLY A 202 -8.32 -10.92 23.11
CA GLY A 202 -8.47 -12.37 23.17
C GLY A 202 -9.77 -12.78 23.85
N ASP A 203 -10.08 -12.16 24.99
CA ASP A 203 -11.25 -12.47 25.81
C ASP A 203 -12.40 -11.48 25.58
N TYR A 204 -13.54 -11.97 25.09
CA TYR A 204 -14.75 -11.18 24.83
C TYR A 204 -15.77 -11.37 25.96
N THR A 205 -15.71 -10.49 26.96
CA THR A 205 -16.61 -10.51 28.12
C THR A 205 -18.09 -10.50 27.74
N VAL A 206 -18.42 -9.85 26.63
CA VAL A 206 -19.73 -9.92 25.98
C VAL A 206 -19.52 -10.40 24.54
N ASN A 207 -19.63 -11.71 24.34
CA ASN A 207 -19.39 -12.34 23.04
C ASN A 207 -20.62 -12.45 22.13
N ARG A 208 -21.82 -12.17 22.64
CA ARG A 208 -23.08 -12.25 21.89
C ARG A 208 -23.57 -10.84 21.57
N ILE A 209 -23.27 -10.38 20.36
CA ILE A 209 -23.46 -8.99 19.91
C ILE A 209 -24.57 -8.95 18.87
N THR A 210 -25.36 -7.88 18.85
CA THR A 210 -26.36 -7.66 17.80
C THR A 210 -25.86 -6.60 16.84
N ILE A 211 -25.62 -6.98 15.58
CA ILE A 211 -25.20 -6.09 14.49
C ILE A 211 -26.28 -6.20 13.39
N ASP A 212 -26.85 -5.08 12.97
CA ASP A 212 -27.97 -5.00 12.00
C ASP A 212 -29.20 -5.83 12.35
N GLY A 213 -29.47 -6.00 13.64
CA GLY A 213 -30.55 -6.86 14.13
C GLY A 213 -30.26 -8.36 14.02
N GLU A 214 -29.06 -8.76 13.58
CA GLU A 214 -28.57 -10.13 13.61
C GLU A 214 -27.70 -10.37 14.84
N ILE A 215 -27.95 -11.49 15.54
CA ILE A 215 -27.12 -11.91 16.67
C ILE A 215 -25.90 -12.66 16.13
N ARG A 216 -24.72 -12.19 16.54
CA ARG A 216 -23.41 -12.75 16.20
C ARG A 216 -22.70 -13.18 17.47
N ILE A 217 -21.91 -14.25 17.38
CA ILE A 217 -21.23 -14.85 18.53
C ILE A 217 -19.74 -14.91 18.22
N PHE A 218 -18.92 -14.21 18.99
CA PHE A 218 -17.47 -14.12 18.80
C PHE A 218 -16.74 -15.00 19.81
N GLU A 219 -16.07 -16.06 19.36
CA GLU A 219 -15.32 -16.92 20.28
C GLU A 219 -14.02 -16.26 20.75
N ASP A 220 -13.56 -16.60 21.95
CA ASP A 220 -12.31 -16.06 22.48
C ASP A 220 -11.11 -16.51 21.64
N LEU A 221 -10.20 -15.57 21.37
CA LEU A 221 -8.96 -15.74 20.64
C LEU A 221 -7.79 -15.93 21.60
N ARG A 222 -6.73 -16.58 21.16
CA ARG A 222 -5.58 -16.89 22.04
C ARG A 222 -4.43 -15.92 21.87
N MET A 223 -4.16 -15.49 20.64
CA MET A 223 -2.95 -14.73 20.31
C MET A 223 -3.05 -13.22 20.49
N PRO A 224 -4.21 -12.54 20.32
CA PRO A 224 -4.23 -11.08 20.23
C PRO A 224 -3.61 -10.28 21.40
N PRO A 225 -3.78 -10.66 22.68
CA PRO A 225 -3.12 -9.95 23.77
C PRO A 225 -1.59 -10.06 23.71
N GLY A 226 -1.09 -11.25 23.37
CA GLY A 226 0.33 -11.51 23.19
C GLY A 226 0.90 -10.80 21.95
N ASP A 227 0.12 -10.76 20.87
CA ASP A 227 0.43 -10.04 19.64
C ASP A 227 0.64 -8.53 19.89
N ALA A 228 -0.32 -7.89 20.58
CA ALA A 228 -0.23 -6.47 20.94
C ALA A 228 0.97 -6.17 21.83
N GLN A 229 1.26 -7.03 22.81
CA GLN A 229 2.42 -6.90 23.69
C GLN A 229 3.74 -7.06 22.92
N ALA A 230 3.82 -8.01 21.98
CA ALA A 230 5.01 -8.25 21.18
C ALA A 230 5.29 -7.09 20.23
N MET A 231 4.27 -6.56 19.56
CA MET A 231 4.39 -5.39 18.68
C MET A 231 4.84 -4.14 19.46
N ALA A 232 4.24 -3.90 20.64
CA ALA A 232 4.65 -2.82 21.53
C ALA A 232 6.13 -2.94 21.93
N ALA A 233 6.57 -4.15 22.29
CA ALA A 233 7.96 -4.42 22.65
C ALA A 233 8.94 -4.22 21.48
N ALA A 234 8.60 -4.71 20.28
CA ALA A 234 9.41 -4.57 19.08
C ALA A 234 9.63 -3.10 18.69
N LEU A 235 8.61 -2.27 18.88
CA LEU A 235 8.61 -0.85 18.48
C LEU A 235 9.04 0.11 19.59
N ARG A 236 9.44 -0.39 20.77
CA ARG A 236 9.71 0.41 21.97
C ARG A 236 10.79 1.48 21.80
N SER A 237 11.79 1.24 20.95
CA SER A 237 12.89 2.18 20.70
C SER A 237 12.43 3.43 19.95
N SER A 238 11.56 3.27 18.95
CA SER A 238 11.06 4.37 18.11
C SER A 238 9.76 4.98 18.63
N PHE A 239 8.94 4.18 19.32
CA PHE A 239 7.68 4.60 19.90
C PHE A 239 7.78 4.51 21.42
N PRO A 240 8.49 5.41 22.13
CA PRO A 240 8.67 5.31 23.58
C PRO A 240 7.40 5.64 24.37
N ARG A 241 6.42 6.32 23.75
CA ARG A 241 5.13 6.65 24.36
C ARG A 241 4.10 5.64 23.87
N GLN A 242 3.87 4.60 24.67
CA GLN A 242 2.96 3.53 24.29
C GLN A 242 1.84 3.34 25.30
N LYS A 243 0.68 2.96 24.79
CA LYS A 243 -0.40 2.40 25.58
C LYS A 243 -0.74 1.03 24.98
N VAL A 244 -0.71 0.01 25.83
CA VAL A 244 -1.15 -1.34 25.47
C VAL A 244 -2.46 -1.59 26.21
N ILE A 245 -3.51 -1.98 25.49
CA ILE A 245 -4.84 -2.25 26.05
C ILE A 245 -5.26 -3.63 25.57
N THR A 246 -5.53 -4.55 26.50
CA THR A 246 -5.83 -5.94 26.16
C THR A 246 -7.08 -6.47 26.85
N ASP A 247 -7.73 -7.43 26.21
CA ASP A 247 -8.87 -8.18 26.76
C ASP A 247 -9.93 -7.25 27.37
N GLY A 248 -10.45 -7.55 28.56
CA GLY A 248 -11.49 -6.77 29.23
C GLY A 248 -11.17 -5.27 29.44
N GLU A 249 -9.92 -4.83 29.31
CA GLU A 249 -9.57 -3.40 29.31
C GLU A 249 -9.89 -2.73 27.97
N ALA A 250 -9.88 -3.47 26.87
CA ALA A 250 -10.12 -3.01 25.50
C ALA A 250 -11.62 -2.86 25.19
N THR A 251 -12.27 -2.05 26.03
CA THR A 251 -13.66 -1.63 25.83
C THR A 251 -13.75 -0.55 24.75
N TYR A 252 -14.93 -0.38 24.16
CA TYR A 252 -15.21 0.69 23.21
C TYR A 252 -14.80 2.08 23.75
N SER A 253 -15.16 2.39 25.01
CA SER A 253 -14.81 3.68 25.63
C SER A 253 -13.29 3.83 25.78
N ALA A 254 -12.62 2.78 26.27
CA ALA A 254 -11.18 2.83 26.52
C ALA A 254 -10.36 2.98 25.24
N ILE A 255 -10.78 2.32 24.15
CA ILE A 255 -10.16 2.46 22.82
C ILE A 255 -10.43 3.87 22.27
N GLY A 256 -11.69 4.30 22.28
CA GLY A 256 -12.09 5.65 21.85
C GLY A 256 -11.29 6.74 22.58
N GLU A 257 -11.26 6.73 23.91
CA GLU A 257 -10.49 7.68 24.74
C GLU A 257 -8.98 7.61 24.47
N ALA A 258 -8.43 6.41 24.24
CA ALA A 258 -7.02 6.27 23.90
C ALA A 258 -6.69 6.98 22.58
N ILE A 259 -7.59 6.94 21.60
CA ILE A 259 -7.41 7.64 20.32
C ILE A 259 -7.71 9.13 20.49
N THR A 260 -8.92 9.48 20.93
CA THR A 260 -9.42 10.87 20.91
C THR A 260 -8.81 11.76 21.98
N GLU A 261 -8.32 11.22 23.10
CA GLU A 261 -7.74 12.02 24.19
C GLU A 261 -6.24 11.82 24.38
N TRP A 262 -5.76 10.57 24.30
CA TRP A 262 -4.34 10.27 24.55
C TRP A 262 -3.49 10.47 23.30
N LEU A 263 -3.84 9.86 22.16
CA LEU A 263 -3.13 10.07 20.90
C LEU A 263 -3.27 11.51 20.38
N SER A 264 -4.35 12.22 20.69
CA SER A 264 -4.50 13.66 20.39
C SER A 264 -3.44 14.56 21.06
N ARG A 265 -2.65 14.04 22.01
CA ARG A 265 -1.51 14.75 22.61
C ARG A 265 -0.21 14.58 21.82
N ALA A 266 -0.19 13.70 20.82
CA ALA A 266 0.93 13.54 19.92
C ALA A 266 1.16 14.85 19.13
N PRO A 267 2.41 15.36 19.08
CA PRO A 267 2.76 16.50 18.25
C PRO A 267 2.44 16.26 16.76
N ALA A 268 2.25 17.34 15.99
CA ALA A 268 1.86 17.24 14.58
C ALA A 268 2.90 16.53 13.70
N ASP A 269 4.17 16.57 14.08
CA ASP A 269 5.31 15.93 13.40
C ASP A 269 5.66 14.53 13.93
N ALA A 270 5.03 14.10 15.03
CA ALA A 270 5.18 12.74 15.54
C ALA A 270 4.53 11.71 14.59
N THR A 271 5.05 10.49 14.61
CA THR A 271 4.39 9.34 14.00
C THR A 271 3.50 8.69 15.05
N VAL A 272 2.21 8.58 14.75
CA VAL A 272 1.26 7.79 15.52
C VAL A 272 1.16 6.41 14.90
N LEU A 273 1.18 5.36 15.71
CA LEU A 273 0.91 4.00 15.29
C LEU A 273 -0.26 3.44 16.10
N ILE A 274 -1.24 2.88 15.42
CA ILE A 274 -2.38 2.17 16.00
C ILE A 274 -2.31 0.74 15.47
N TYR A 275 -2.14 -0.21 16.38
CA TYR A 275 -2.13 -1.64 16.07
C TYR A 275 -3.33 -2.29 16.74
N PHE A 276 -4.10 -3.06 15.99
CA PHE A 276 -5.22 -3.83 16.48
C PHE A 276 -5.06 -5.30 16.10
N SER A 277 -5.24 -6.20 17.06
CA SER A 277 -5.47 -7.63 16.82
C SER A 277 -6.72 -8.04 17.56
N GLY A 278 -7.66 -8.67 16.86
CA GLY A 278 -8.94 -9.06 17.42
C GLY A 278 -9.90 -9.62 16.38
N HIS A 279 -11.18 -9.68 16.72
CA HIS A 279 -12.24 -9.95 15.76
C HIS A 279 -12.60 -8.68 15.01
N GLY A 280 -12.83 -8.87 13.71
CA GLY A 280 -13.53 -7.90 12.88
C GLY A 280 -14.83 -8.51 12.35
N ASP A 281 -15.76 -7.65 11.95
CA ASP A 281 -17.03 -8.04 11.34
C ASP A 281 -17.55 -6.94 10.41
N GLN A 282 -18.71 -7.14 9.79
CA GLN A 282 -19.40 -6.18 8.93
C GLN A 282 -20.72 -5.72 9.54
N ALA A 283 -20.97 -4.42 9.51
CA ALA A 283 -22.26 -3.79 9.72
C ALA A 283 -22.81 -3.27 8.37
N ARG A 284 -24.12 -3.00 8.28
CA ARG A 284 -24.68 -2.37 7.08
C ARG A 284 -24.31 -0.89 7.10
N ASP A 285 -23.78 -0.43 5.98
CA ASP A 285 -23.58 0.98 5.70
C ASP A 285 -24.92 1.74 5.80
N GLN A 286 -24.86 2.89 6.48
CA GLN A 286 -25.99 3.77 6.74
C GLN A 286 -25.90 5.13 6.05
N ASP A 287 -24.75 5.53 5.52
CA ASP A 287 -24.54 6.85 4.92
C ASP A 287 -24.18 6.81 3.42
N GLY A 288 -23.91 5.62 2.89
CA GLY A 288 -23.84 5.34 1.45
C GLY A 288 -22.46 5.59 0.84
N ASP A 289 -21.39 5.61 1.63
CA ASP A 289 -20.02 5.81 1.14
C ASP A 289 -19.31 4.52 0.72
N GLU A 290 -19.81 3.35 1.13
CA GLU A 290 -19.29 2.03 0.74
C GLU A 290 -19.86 1.52 -0.60
N GLU A 291 -19.00 1.04 -1.52
CA GLU A 291 -19.45 0.53 -2.84
C GLU A 291 -20.25 -0.77 -2.69
N ASP A 292 -19.95 -1.57 -1.66
CA ASP A 292 -20.66 -2.81 -1.34
C ASP A 292 -21.82 -2.67 -0.34
N ARG A 293 -21.89 -1.52 0.35
CA ARG A 293 -22.87 -1.14 1.38
C ARG A 293 -22.67 -1.80 2.76
N PHE A 294 -21.43 -2.06 3.18
CA PHE A 294 -21.13 -2.60 4.51
C PHE A 294 -19.86 -1.99 5.16
N ASP A 295 -20.07 -1.26 6.26
CA ASP A 295 -19.00 -0.86 7.17
C ASP A 295 -18.26 -2.05 7.79
N GLU A 296 -16.97 -1.90 7.94
CA GLU A 296 -16.09 -2.81 8.64
C GLU A 296 -15.95 -2.42 10.10
N THR A 297 -15.80 -3.43 10.96
CA THR A 297 -15.92 -3.20 12.40
C THR A 297 -14.82 -3.85 13.19
N TRP A 298 -14.36 -3.16 14.23
CA TRP A 298 -13.59 -3.78 15.30
C TRP A 298 -14.50 -4.15 16.45
N VAL A 299 -14.48 -5.43 16.83
CA VAL A 299 -15.27 -5.92 17.97
C VAL A 299 -14.52 -5.64 19.26
N THR A 300 -15.17 -4.98 20.22
CA THR A 300 -14.57 -4.61 21.50
C THR A 300 -14.91 -5.64 22.59
N ALA A 301 -14.09 -5.70 23.63
CA ALA A 301 -14.25 -6.71 24.69
C ALA A 301 -15.59 -6.60 25.44
N ASP A 302 -16.19 -5.41 25.49
CA ASP A 302 -17.49 -5.12 26.11
C ASP A 302 -18.69 -5.38 25.18
N GLY A 303 -18.47 -6.01 24.02
CA GLY A 303 -19.53 -6.45 23.12
C GLY A 303 -20.15 -5.32 22.30
N LYS A 304 -19.36 -4.30 21.99
CA LYS A 304 -19.70 -3.24 21.05
C LYS A 304 -18.82 -3.36 19.81
N VAL A 305 -19.12 -2.52 18.83
CA VAL A 305 -18.37 -2.42 17.59
C VAL A 305 -17.92 -0.98 17.42
N ILE A 306 -16.69 -0.80 16.94
CA ILE A 306 -16.19 0.47 16.42
C ILE A 306 -16.28 0.33 14.90
N LEU A 307 -17.04 1.21 14.25
CA LEU A 307 -17.09 1.27 12.79
C LEU A 307 -15.81 1.91 12.27
N ASP A 308 -15.36 1.48 11.10
CA ASP A 308 -14.34 2.12 10.28
C ASP A 308 -14.56 3.64 10.14
N ASP A 309 -15.78 4.08 9.94
CA ASP A 309 -16.18 5.46 9.78
C ASP A 309 -16.00 6.27 11.09
N GLU A 310 -16.25 5.63 12.24
CA GLU A 310 -15.91 6.19 13.55
C GLU A 310 -14.39 6.26 13.76
N LEU A 311 -13.67 5.20 13.38
CA LEU A 311 -12.22 5.11 13.49
C LEU A 311 -11.54 6.17 12.62
N HIS A 312 -12.01 6.33 11.38
CA HIS A 312 -11.59 7.32 10.39
C HIS A 312 -11.79 8.72 10.95
N ARG A 313 -12.98 9.01 11.51
CA ARG A 313 -13.28 10.29 12.16
C ARG A 313 -12.34 10.59 13.33
N TRP A 314 -12.05 9.60 14.18
CA TRP A 314 -11.12 9.78 15.30
C TRP A 314 -9.68 10.00 14.82
N ILE A 315 -9.20 9.24 13.84
CA ILE A 315 -7.86 9.36 13.25
C ILE A 315 -7.69 10.71 12.55
N ASN A 316 -8.70 11.17 11.81
CA ASN A 316 -8.65 12.47 11.15
C ASN A 316 -8.55 13.65 12.12
N ALA A 317 -9.16 13.52 13.30
CA ALA A 317 -9.08 14.53 14.36
C ALA A 317 -7.68 14.61 15.02
N LEU A 318 -6.82 13.60 14.86
CA LEU A 318 -5.47 13.62 15.44
C LEU A 318 -4.60 14.75 14.85
N PRO A 319 -3.86 15.50 15.67
CA PRO A 319 -2.93 16.53 15.18
C PRO A 319 -1.77 15.96 14.36
N ALA A 320 -1.37 14.72 14.65
CA ALA A 320 -0.28 14.02 13.97
C ALA A 320 -0.55 13.91 12.46
N ARG A 321 0.47 14.22 11.66
CA ARG A 321 0.45 14.18 10.18
C ARG A 321 0.91 12.85 9.59
N LYS A 322 1.27 11.89 10.43
CA LYS A 322 1.65 10.53 10.03
C LYS A 322 0.99 9.56 10.98
N VAL A 323 0.03 8.78 10.48
CA VAL A 323 -0.66 7.74 11.22
C VAL A 323 -0.46 6.42 10.50
N VAL A 324 0.10 5.45 11.21
CA VAL A 324 0.28 4.07 10.75
C VAL A 324 -0.80 3.23 11.42
N LEU A 325 -1.74 2.70 10.64
CA LEU A 325 -2.77 1.79 11.11
C LEU A 325 -2.39 0.37 10.70
N ILE A 326 -2.40 -0.58 11.65
CA ILE A 326 -2.17 -2.00 11.37
C ILE A 326 -3.32 -2.79 11.98
N SER A 327 -4.09 -3.47 11.14
CA SER A 327 -5.26 -4.26 11.54
C SER A 327 -5.03 -5.75 11.27
N ASP A 328 -4.82 -6.53 12.34
CA ASP A 328 -4.80 -7.99 12.35
C ASP A 328 -6.19 -8.53 12.75
N SER A 329 -7.15 -8.32 11.86
CA SER A 329 -8.55 -8.75 12.00
C SER A 329 -9.14 -9.22 10.67
N CYS A 330 -10.31 -9.87 10.71
CA CYS A 330 -11.02 -10.35 9.51
C CYS A 330 -12.04 -9.32 9.03
N HIS A 331 -12.09 -9.05 7.73
CA HIS A 331 -13.01 -8.10 7.10
C HIS A 331 -14.33 -8.77 6.67
N SER A 332 -14.31 -10.05 6.29
CA SER A 332 -15.41 -10.79 5.63
C SER A 332 -16.67 -11.08 6.48
N GLY A 333 -16.69 -10.69 7.75
CA GLY A 333 -17.76 -11.05 8.70
C GLY A 333 -18.02 -12.56 8.85
N THR A 334 -17.10 -13.39 8.36
CA THR A 334 -17.10 -14.82 8.64
C THR A 334 -16.59 -15.00 10.07
N ILE A 335 -17.52 -15.30 10.98
CA ILE A 335 -17.38 -15.44 12.45
C ILE A 335 -16.23 -16.37 12.92
N HIS A 336 -15.47 -16.99 12.01
CA HIS A 336 -14.38 -17.90 12.31
C HIS A 336 -13.00 -17.29 12.03
N ARG A 337 -12.48 -16.45 12.94
CA ARG A 337 -11.02 -16.39 13.09
C ARG A 337 -10.59 -17.79 13.58
N GLY A 338 -9.99 -18.57 12.68
CA GLY A 338 -9.98 -20.03 12.79
C GLY A 338 -9.12 -20.59 13.93
N ILE A 339 -9.70 -20.79 15.11
CA ILE A 339 -9.10 -21.62 16.16
C ILE A 339 -9.37 -23.09 15.86
N TRP A 340 -8.45 -23.76 15.15
CA TRP A 340 -8.55 -25.22 14.91
C TRP A 340 -7.37 -26.04 15.45
N ALA A 341 -6.40 -25.42 16.13
CA ALA A 341 -5.38 -26.16 16.88
C ALA A 341 -5.77 -26.33 18.36
N ALA A 342 -6.59 -27.35 18.68
CA ALA A 342 -6.38 -28.23 19.86
C ALA A 342 -7.56 -29.11 20.31
N ARG A 343 -8.83 -28.90 19.90
CA ARG A 343 -9.96 -29.71 20.44
C ARG A 343 -11.05 -29.99 19.43
N GLY A 344 -10.99 -31.17 18.80
CA GLY A 344 -11.96 -31.68 17.83
C GLY A 344 -13.41 -31.76 18.33
N ARG A 345 -14.11 -30.63 18.35
CA ARG A 345 -15.56 -30.52 18.49
C ARG A 345 -16.08 -29.39 17.62
N SER A 346 -16.49 -29.75 16.40
CA SER A 346 -17.25 -28.87 15.52
C SER A 346 -18.62 -28.58 16.14
N PHE A 347 -18.89 -27.32 16.48
CA PHE A 347 -20.26 -26.83 16.52
C PHE A 347 -20.51 -26.06 15.22
N PHE A 348 -21.02 -26.77 14.22
CA PHE A 348 -21.68 -26.14 13.08
C PHE A 348 -22.92 -25.42 13.64
N VAL A 349 -22.86 -24.09 13.80
CA VAL A 349 -24.07 -23.28 13.91
C VAL A 349 -24.48 -22.98 12.47
N PRO A 350 -25.56 -23.59 11.94
CA PRO A 350 -25.98 -23.32 10.58
C PRO A 350 -26.44 -21.86 10.53
N SER A 351 -25.70 -21.01 9.82
CA SER A 351 -26.17 -19.67 9.48
C SER A 351 -27.43 -19.85 8.64
N ARG A 352 -28.60 -19.52 9.21
CA ARG A 352 -29.88 -19.59 8.52
C ARG A 352 -30.01 -18.38 7.59
N ARG A 353 -29.34 -18.44 6.42
CA ARG A 353 -29.70 -17.87 5.09
C ARG A 353 -28.51 -17.24 4.37
N GLY A 354 -28.44 -17.55 3.07
CA GLY A 354 -27.87 -16.76 1.98
C GLY A 354 -26.35 -16.55 1.96
N PRO A 355 -25.70 -16.54 0.78
CA PRO A 355 -24.37 -15.94 0.68
C PRO A 355 -24.47 -14.45 1.03
N ARG A 356 -23.60 -13.98 1.93
CA ARG A 356 -23.44 -12.55 2.18
C ARG A 356 -22.77 -11.90 0.96
N PRO A 357 -23.07 -10.63 0.64
CA PRO A 357 -22.36 -9.89 -0.40
C PRO A 357 -20.86 -9.93 -0.12
N LEU A 358 -20.06 -10.04 -1.18
CA LEU A 358 -18.60 -9.91 -1.07
C LEU A 358 -18.29 -8.44 -0.87
N LEU A 359 -17.35 -8.14 0.04
CA LEU A 359 -16.84 -6.79 0.13
C LEU A 359 -16.04 -6.44 -1.14
N THR A 360 -16.08 -5.19 -1.56
CA THR A 360 -15.33 -4.69 -2.74
C THR A 360 -14.18 -3.77 -2.40
N ASP A 361 -14.17 -3.23 -1.18
CA ASP A 361 -13.21 -2.33 -0.53
C ASP A 361 -12.76 -2.95 0.81
N GLY A 362 -11.76 -2.34 1.45
CA GLY A 362 -11.39 -2.66 2.84
C GLY A 362 -10.94 -1.43 3.62
N LEU A 363 -10.71 -1.54 4.93
CA LEU A 363 -10.45 -0.48 5.95
C LEU A 363 -9.51 0.69 5.55
N GLY A 364 -8.73 0.54 4.49
CA GLY A 364 -7.90 1.61 3.93
C GLY A 364 -8.63 2.51 2.94
N ASP A 365 -9.65 2.01 2.24
CA ASP A 365 -10.32 2.66 1.12
C ASP A 365 -11.20 3.83 1.57
N ASP A 366 -11.80 3.79 2.76
CA ASP A 366 -12.64 4.89 3.29
C ASP A 366 -11.80 6.13 3.61
N PHE A 367 -10.49 5.96 3.83
CA PHE A 367 -9.55 7.08 3.94
C PHE A 367 -9.39 7.85 2.61
N MET A 368 -9.94 7.36 1.50
CA MET A 368 -10.06 8.08 0.21
C MET A 368 -11.27 9.01 0.12
N GLY A 369 -12.29 8.88 0.98
CA GLY A 369 -13.58 9.59 0.83
C GLY A 369 -13.63 11.04 1.34
N GLY A 370 -12.60 11.53 2.06
CA GLY A 370 -12.70 12.76 2.84
C GLY A 370 -11.66 13.85 2.53
N LEU A 371 -12.11 15.06 2.16
CA LEU A 371 -11.30 16.30 1.96
C LEU A 371 -10.37 16.68 3.15
N ARG A 372 -10.44 15.98 4.29
CA ARG A 372 -9.64 16.19 5.51
C ARG A 372 -9.09 14.86 6.04
N GLY A 373 -8.22 14.21 5.27
CA GLY A 373 -7.61 12.92 5.64
C GLY A 373 -6.58 12.43 4.62
N PHE A 374 -6.75 12.84 3.36
CA PHE A 374 -5.76 12.69 2.29
C PHE A 374 -4.35 13.07 2.75
N GLY A 375 -3.38 12.19 2.52
CA GLY A 375 -1.97 12.53 2.74
C GLY A 375 -1.33 12.04 4.05
N LYS A 376 -2.10 11.62 5.06
CA LYS A 376 -1.56 11.40 6.43
C LYS A 376 -1.63 9.98 6.99
N VAL A 377 -2.35 9.06 6.35
CA VAL A 377 -2.58 7.69 6.84
C VAL A 377 -1.93 6.66 5.93
N ILE A 378 -1.28 5.67 6.52
CA ILE A 378 -0.89 4.42 5.87
C ILE A 378 -1.51 3.27 6.68
N ALA A 379 -2.28 2.40 6.03
CA ALA A 379 -3.00 1.31 6.67
C ALA A 379 -2.60 -0.05 6.10
N LEU A 380 -2.27 -1.00 6.98
CA LEU A 380 -1.92 -2.37 6.63
C LEU A 380 -2.98 -3.32 7.22
N SER A 381 -3.60 -4.13 6.38
CA SER A 381 -4.59 -5.14 6.77
C SER A 381 -4.04 -6.55 6.60
N ALA A 382 -4.44 -7.47 7.48
CA ALA A 382 -3.90 -8.83 7.54
C ALA A 382 -4.31 -9.75 6.39
N CYS A 383 -5.46 -9.47 5.76
CA CYS A 383 -6.04 -10.31 4.73
C CYS A 383 -6.96 -9.47 3.82
N ARG A 384 -7.21 -9.98 2.62
CA ARG A 384 -8.19 -9.42 1.68
C ARG A 384 -9.62 -9.47 2.23
N PRO A 385 -10.57 -8.72 1.65
CA PRO A 385 -11.93 -8.63 2.17
C PRO A 385 -12.71 -9.97 2.14
N HIS A 386 -12.28 -10.92 1.30
CA HIS A 386 -12.87 -12.27 1.19
C HIS A 386 -12.04 -13.38 1.85
N GLU A 387 -10.97 -13.02 2.56
CA GLU A 387 -10.08 -13.95 3.24
C GLU A 387 -10.26 -13.88 4.76
N THR A 388 -9.49 -14.69 5.48
CA THR A 388 -9.53 -14.78 6.94
C THR A 388 -8.13 -14.54 7.48
N ALA A 389 -8.01 -13.74 8.54
CA ALA A 389 -6.79 -13.58 9.30
C ALA A 389 -6.64 -14.74 10.30
N TRP A 390 -5.61 -15.58 10.13
CA TRP A 390 -5.46 -16.80 10.93
C TRP A 390 -4.54 -16.61 12.14
N GLU A 391 -4.91 -17.22 13.27
CA GLU A 391 -3.98 -17.41 14.40
C GLU A 391 -3.41 -18.83 14.43
N SER A 392 -2.14 -18.94 14.80
CA SER A 392 -1.44 -20.23 14.77
C SER A 392 -0.65 -20.47 16.04
N GLY A 393 -1.02 -21.54 16.75
CA GLY A 393 -0.22 -22.05 17.86
C GLY A 393 1.19 -22.49 17.45
N HIS A 394 1.43 -22.75 16.16
CA HIS A 394 2.76 -23.09 15.64
C HIS A 394 3.70 -21.89 15.67
N PHE A 395 3.20 -20.71 15.33
CA PHE A 395 3.98 -19.46 15.32
C PHE A 395 3.91 -18.70 16.64
N GLY A 396 2.95 -19.04 17.51
CA GLY A 396 2.72 -18.36 18.79
C GLY A 396 2.05 -16.99 18.66
N HIS A 397 1.55 -16.68 17.48
CA HIS A 397 0.99 -15.38 17.07
C HIS A 397 -0.07 -15.55 15.96
N GLY A 398 -0.79 -14.48 15.63
CA GLY A 398 -1.40 -14.31 14.31
C GLY A 398 -0.37 -14.51 13.19
N ILE A 399 -0.72 -15.10 12.03
CA ILE A 399 0.23 -15.25 10.91
C ILE A 399 0.77 -13.89 10.47
N PHE A 400 -0.12 -12.90 10.37
CA PHE A 400 0.27 -11.54 9.97
C PHE A 400 1.20 -10.92 11.01
N THR A 401 0.82 -10.95 12.29
CA THR A 401 1.66 -10.45 13.38
C THR A 401 3.03 -11.15 13.45
N TYR A 402 3.09 -12.47 13.27
CA TYR A 402 4.36 -13.20 13.22
C TYR A 402 5.28 -12.63 12.13
N CYS A 403 4.74 -12.43 10.93
CA CYS A 403 5.49 -11.86 9.81
C CYS A 403 5.90 -10.39 10.05
N LEU A 404 5.02 -9.58 10.64
CA LEU A 404 5.36 -8.21 11.03
C LEU A 404 6.53 -8.18 12.01
N LEU A 405 6.51 -9.03 13.04
CA LEU A 405 7.59 -9.12 14.03
C LEU A 405 8.92 -9.54 13.36
N LYS A 406 8.88 -10.51 12.43
CA LYS A 406 10.07 -10.94 11.67
C LYS A 406 10.61 -9.83 10.76
N GLY A 407 9.73 -9.05 10.13
CA GLY A 407 10.12 -7.89 9.36
C GLY A 407 10.79 -6.81 10.22
N LEU A 408 10.20 -6.49 11.37
CA LEU A 408 10.71 -5.51 12.34
C LEU A 408 12.04 -5.90 12.99
N GLU A 409 12.39 -7.20 13.01
CA GLU A 409 13.72 -7.68 13.43
C GLU A 409 14.84 -7.35 12.42
N GLY A 410 14.51 -6.79 11.26
CA GLY A 410 15.43 -6.45 10.16
C GLY A 410 15.21 -7.26 8.90
N GLY A 411 14.27 -8.22 8.90
CA GLY A 411 13.93 -8.97 7.69
C GLY A 411 13.32 -8.11 6.58
N ALA A 412 12.76 -6.95 6.95
CA ALA A 412 12.11 -6.03 6.02
C ALA A 412 13.01 -4.88 5.53
N ASP A 413 14.25 -4.72 6.03
CA ASP A 413 15.18 -3.68 5.54
C ASP A 413 15.72 -4.09 4.16
N GLU A 414 14.92 -3.81 3.12
CA GLU A 414 15.19 -4.25 1.75
C GLU A 414 16.31 -3.42 1.10
N ASP A 415 16.38 -2.13 1.40
CA ASP A 415 17.36 -1.21 0.81
C ASP A 415 18.68 -1.08 1.60
N GLY A 416 18.73 -1.65 2.81
CA GLY A 416 19.91 -1.76 3.66
C GLY A 416 20.31 -0.44 4.31
N ASP A 417 19.39 0.52 4.45
CA ASP A 417 19.64 1.81 5.08
C ASP A 417 19.62 1.76 6.63
N GLY A 418 19.28 0.60 7.20
CA GLY A 418 19.21 0.36 8.63
C GLY A 418 17.89 0.81 9.25
N TRP A 419 16.88 1.14 8.46
CA TRP A 419 15.51 1.36 8.89
C TRP A 419 14.57 0.33 8.29
N VAL A 420 13.51 0.04 9.03
CA VAL A 420 12.33 -0.63 8.50
C VAL A 420 11.23 0.40 8.47
N THR A 421 10.72 0.66 7.27
CA THR A 421 9.58 1.55 7.02
C THR A 421 8.28 0.75 6.99
N ALA A 422 7.13 1.43 7.08
CA ALA A 422 5.83 0.78 6.97
C ALA A 422 5.62 0.09 5.61
N GLN A 423 6.12 0.70 4.53
CA GLN A 423 6.05 0.15 3.18
C GLN A 423 6.91 -1.09 3.01
N GLU A 424 8.15 -1.05 3.48
CA GLU A 424 9.06 -2.20 3.50
C GLU A 424 8.51 -3.34 4.36
N LEU A 425 7.95 -2.99 5.52
CA LEU A 425 7.31 -3.95 6.40
C LEU A 425 6.12 -4.63 5.69
N PHE A 426 5.30 -3.87 4.96
CA PHE A 426 4.25 -4.43 4.13
C PHE A 426 4.80 -5.34 3.02
N ALA A 427 5.78 -4.87 2.25
CA ALA A 427 6.42 -5.64 1.17
C ALA A 427 6.92 -7.00 1.67
N TYR A 428 7.57 -7.01 2.83
CA TYR A 428 8.01 -8.24 3.50
C TYR A 428 6.84 -9.20 3.82
N THR A 429 5.71 -8.66 4.30
CA THR A 429 4.54 -9.48 4.62
C THR A 429 3.86 -10.10 3.40
N GLN A 430 3.99 -9.48 2.21
CA GLN A 430 3.41 -10.03 0.97
C GLN A 430 3.99 -11.40 0.61
N ASP A 431 5.26 -11.66 0.96
CA ASP A 431 5.90 -12.96 0.76
C ASP A 431 5.79 -13.85 2.01
N CYS A 432 6.02 -13.28 3.20
CA CYS A 432 6.03 -14.05 4.43
C CYS A 432 4.68 -14.67 4.78
N VAL A 433 3.58 -13.93 4.62
CA VAL A 433 2.25 -14.37 5.06
C VAL A 433 1.73 -15.55 4.23
N PRO A 434 1.71 -15.50 2.88
CA PRO A 434 1.32 -16.66 2.08
C PRO A 434 2.24 -17.86 2.32
N HIS A 435 3.54 -17.63 2.52
CA HIS A 435 4.49 -18.70 2.84
C HIS A 435 4.15 -19.39 4.17
N CYS A 436 3.86 -18.62 5.22
CA CYS A 436 3.46 -19.15 6.52
C CYS A 436 2.09 -19.84 6.48
N ALA A 437 1.15 -19.30 5.71
CA ALA A 437 -0.18 -19.89 5.53
C ALA A 437 -0.09 -21.31 4.92
N GLN A 438 0.80 -21.53 3.95
CA GLN A 438 1.05 -22.85 3.35
C GLN A 438 1.64 -23.88 4.34
N GLN A 439 2.17 -23.46 5.49
CA GLN A 439 2.68 -24.37 6.52
C GLN A 439 1.57 -24.89 7.45
N ILE A 440 0.38 -24.30 7.38
CA ILE A 440 -0.78 -24.72 8.17
C ILE A 440 -1.63 -25.65 7.31
N THR A 441 -2.02 -26.80 7.86
CA THR A 441 -2.95 -27.73 7.21
C THR A 441 -4.27 -27.73 7.96
N LEU A 442 -5.36 -27.45 7.25
CA LEU A 442 -6.73 -27.49 7.77
C LEU A 442 -7.24 -28.93 7.86
N ASP A 443 -8.35 -29.14 8.57
CA ASP A 443 -8.94 -30.47 8.80
C ASP A 443 -9.34 -31.19 7.50
N ASP A 444 -9.65 -30.44 6.45
CA ASP A 444 -9.97 -30.96 5.12
C ASP A 444 -8.73 -31.24 4.25
N GLY A 445 -7.53 -31.03 4.80
CA GLY A 445 -6.25 -31.19 4.13
C GLY A 445 -5.84 -30.02 3.24
N SER A 446 -6.62 -28.94 3.20
CA SER A 446 -6.28 -27.72 2.47
C SER A 446 -5.36 -26.80 3.29
N HIS A 447 -4.86 -25.74 2.65
CA HIS A 447 -4.06 -24.69 3.29
C HIS A 447 -4.85 -23.39 3.29
N PRO A 448 -4.79 -22.59 4.37
CA PRO A 448 -5.44 -21.29 4.40
C PRO A 448 -4.85 -20.35 3.35
N ALA A 449 -5.70 -19.49 2.78
CA ALA A 449 -5.29 -18.34 1.99
C ALA A 449 -5.33 -17.09 2.89
N GLN A 450 -4.26 -16.30 2.84
CA GLN A 450 -4.16 -15.04 3.56
C GLN A 450 -3.15 -14.15 2.82
N HIS A 451 -3.62 -12.99 2.36
CA HIS A 451 -2.82 -12.02 1.60
C HIS A 451 -3.05 -10.62 2.19
N PRO A 452 -2.02 -10.00 2.79
CA PRO A 452 -2.12 -8.65 3.32
C PRO A 452 -2.41 -7.59 2.25
N GLU A 453 -3.03 -6.49 2.65
CA GLU A 453 -3.25 -5.32 1.80
C GLU A 453 -2.68 -4.05 2.43
N LEU A 454 -2.41 -3.07 1.57
CA LEU A 454 -1.84 -1.79 1.92
C LEU A 454 -2.66 -0.68 1.28
N PHE A 455 -3.04 0.26 2.12
CA PHE A 455 -3.41 1.60 1.70
C PHE A 455 -2.29 2.56 2.11
N ASP A 456 -1.73 3.30 1.16
CA ASP A 456 -0.69 4.29 1.43
C ASP A 456 -1.12 5.68 0.96
N GLY A 457 -1.84 6.39 1.82
CA GLY A 457 -2.19 7.78 1.61
C GLY A 457 -1.04 8.75 1.91
N ILE A 458 0.10 8.30 2.45
CA ILE A 458 1.25 9.16 2.76
C ILE A 458 2.19 9.28 1.56
N GLY A 459 2.32 8.22 0.76
CA GLY A 459 3.06 8.20 -0.51
C GLY A 459 4.58 8.35 -0.37
N ARG A 460 5.12 8.32 0.85
CA ARG A 460 6.56 8.39 1.14
C ARG A 460 6.94 7.49 2.30
N PRO A 461 8.20 7.02 2.38
CA PRO A 461 8.62 6.09 3.43
C PRO A 461 8.34 6.60 4.84
N VAL A 462 7.69 5.76 5.67
CA VAL A 462 7.40 6.05 7.08
C VAL A 462 8.26 5.16 7.98
N PRO A 463 9.36 5.66 8.55
CA PRO A 463 10.23 4.85 9.41
C PRO A 463 9.51 4.37 10.66
N LEU A 464 9.60 3.07 10.94
CA LEU A 464 9.01 2.43 12.12
C LEU A 464 10.08 2.06 13.14
N VAL A 465 11.15 1.38 12.73
CA VAL A 465 12.19 0.94 13.64
C VAL A 465 13.56 0.98 12.98
N ARG A 466 14.58 1.32 13.77
CA ARG A 466 15.96 1.22 13.35
C ARG A 466 16.49 -0.19 13.61
N VAL A 467 17.02 -0.83 12.59
CA VAL A 467 17.65 -2.14 12.66
C VAL A 467 19.18 -2.00 12.56
N ARG A 468 19.92 -3.06 12.89
CA ARG A 468 21.38 -3.01 13.11
C ARG A 468 22.19 -3.59 11.97
#